data_AF-A0A1B3P5H5-F1
#
_entry.id   AF-A0A1B3P5H5-F1
#
_cell.length_a   1.000
_cell.length_b   1.000
_cell.length_c   1.000
_cell.angle_alpha   90.00
_cell.angle_beta   90.00
_cell.angle_gamma   90.00
#
_symmetry.space_group_name_H-M   'P 1'
#
loop_
_entity.id
_entity.type
_entity.pdbx_description
1 polymer ?
#
loop_
_entity_poly.entity_id
_entity_poly.type
_entity_poly.pdbx_seq_one_letter_code
_entity_poly.pdbx_strand_id
1 'polypeptide(L)'
;MNIQITFVTILLMKFSVCAYCDPSLSDNHKRKLSHHFVTFGVGCLAKHNVSFEDIRALQNFNMPKGKDAPCFFACILKKANMIDSKGKVSPEAVAEVAKMLF
;
A
#
# COMPACT_ATOMS: atom_id res chain seq x y z
N MET A 1 17.74 -7.47 -44.96
CA MET A 1 18.15 -8.02 -43.65
C MET A 1 17.69 -7.05 -42.55
N ASN A 2 16.37 -6.92 -42.33
CA ASN A 2 15.77 -5.83 -41.51
C ASN A 2 14.48 -6.27 -40.79
N ILE A 3 14.33 -7.55 -40.46
CA ILE A 3 13.13 -8.09 -39.77
C ILE A 3 13.43 -8.50 -38.31
N GLN A 4 14.67 -8.85 -37.99
CA GLN A 4 15.07 -9.23 -36.62
C GLN A 4 15.19 -8.04 -35.67
N ILE A 5 15.54 -6.84 -36.15
CA ILE A 5 15.73 -5.65 -35.29
C ILE A 5 14.40 -5.04 -34.85
N THR A 6 13.35 -5.14 -35.68
CA THR A 6 12.00 -4.61 -35.38
C THR A 6 11.29 -5.42 -34.28
N PHE A 7 11.53 -6.73 -34.20
CA PHE A 7 10.93 -7.57 -33.15
C PHE A 7 11.54 -7.31 -31.76
N VAL A 8 12.85 -7.10 -31.68
CA VAL A 8 13.55 -6.83 -30.40
C VAL A 8 13.18 -5.46 -29.84
N THR A 9 12.99 -4.46 -30.71
CA THR A 9 12.55 -3.11 -30.28
C THR A 9 11.08 -3.07 -29.87
N ILE A 10 10.19 -3.81 -30.54
CA ILE A 10 8.78 -3.94 -30.12
C ILE A 10 8.66 -4.71 -28.80
N LEU A 11 9.50 -5.72 -28.56
CA LEU A 11 9.55 -6.44 -27.29
C LEU A 11 10.02 -5.54 -26.12
N LEU A 12 10.97 -4.65 -26.36
CA LEU A 12 11.49 -3.71 -25.35
C LEU A 12 10.55 -2.51 -25.10
N MET A 13 9.79 -2.06 -26.11
CA MET A 13 8.80 -0.99 -25.93
C MET A 13 7.56 -1.42 -25.13
N LYS A 14 7.19 -2.70 -25.12
CA LYS A 14 6.08 -3.19 -24.26
C LYS A 14 6.47 -3.43 -22.79
N PHE A 15 7.75 -3.39 -22.46
CA PHE A 15 8.23 -3.44 -21.08
C PHE A 15 8.49 -2.04 -20.45
N SER A 16 8.36 -0.95 -21.21
CA SER A 16 8.71 0.41 -20.76
C SER A 16 7.52 1.34 -20.44
N VAL A 17 6.30 0.81 -20.27
CA VAL A 17 5.21 1.52 -19.58
C VAL A 17 4.91 0.69 -18.33
N CYS A 18 5.53 0.95 -17.17
CA CYS A 18 5.31 2.10 -16.29
C CYS A 18 6.62 2.55 -15.60
N ALA A 19 7.47 3.35 -16.26
CA ALA A 19 8.49 4.12 -15.53
C ALA A 19 7.93 5.46 -14.96
N TYR A 20 6.68 5.81 -15.33
CA TYR A 20 6.02 7.08 -14.98
C TYR A 20 4.59 6.92 -14.45
N CYS A 21 4.15 5.70 -14.12
CA CYS A 21 2.94 5.51 -13.33
C CYS A 21 3.33 5.15 -11.91
N ASP A 22 4.06 6.04 -11.24
CA ASP A 22 3.76 6.25 -9.84
C ASP A 22 2.61 7.28 -9.84
N PRO A 23 1.33 6.88 -9.75
CA PRO A 23 0.32 7.81 -9.27
C PRO A 23 0.69 8.05 -7.80
N SER A 24 1.75 8.83 -7.55
CA SER A 24 2.09 9.22 -6.19
C SER A 24 0.81 9.83 -5.64
N LEU A 25 0.24 9.21 -4.61
CA LEU A 25 -1.03 9.68 -4.07
C LEU A 25 -0.89 11.18 -3.81
N SER A 26 -1.83 11.99 -4.32
CA SER A 26 -1.87 13.40 -4.00
C SER A 26 -1.89 13.58 -2.49
N ASP A 27 -1.39 14.70 -1.97
CA ASP A 27 -1.36 14.92 -0.52
C ASP A 27 -2.76 14.88 0.10
N ASN A 28 -3.80 15.21 -0.68
CA ASN A 28 -5.19 15.06 -0.26
C ASN A 28 -5.59 13.58 -0.13
N HIS A 29 -5.23 12.73 -1.10
CA HIS A 29 -5.49 11.28 -1.02
C HIS A 29 -4.74 10.64 0.15
N LYS A 30 -3.46 11.01 0.35
CA LYS A 30 -2.65 10.60 1.51
C LYS A 30 -3.34 10.98 2.81
N ARG A 31 -3.81 12.22 2.95
CA ARG A 31 -4.50 12.67 4.16
C ARG A 31 -5.80 11.90 4.43
N LYS A 32 -6.63 11.69 3.39
CA LYS A 32 -7.85 10.86 3.50
C LYS A 32 -7.52 9.45 3.96
N LEU A 33 -6.50 8.84 3.35
CA LEU A 33 -6.07 7.48 3.66
C LEU A 33 -5.49 7.35 5.07
N SER A 34 -4.62 8.28 5.49
CA SER A 34 -4.07 8.32 6.85
C SER A 34 -5.17 8.48 7.89
N HIS A 35 -6.14 9.37 7.66
CA HIS A 35 -7.29 9.54 8.56
C HIS A 35 -8.12 8.24 8.70
N HIS A 36 -8.37 7.57 7.59
CA HIS A 36 -9.09 6.30 7.57
C HIS A 36 -8.38 5.24 8.42
N PHE A 37 -7.05 5.12 8.28
CA PHE A 37 -6.29 4.10 9.02
C PHE A 37 -6.03 4.42 10.49
N VAL A 38 -5.98 5.70 10.90
CA VAL A 38 -5.85 6.07 12.33
C VAL A 38 -6.99 5.50 13.15
N THR A 39 -8.22 5.52 12.62
CA THR A 39 -9.42 4.98 13.28
C THR A 39 -9.23 3.49 13.65
N PHE A 40 -8.67 2.69 12.74
CA PHE A 40 -8.42 1.27 12.99
C PHE A 40 -7.16 1.03 13.82
N GLY A 41 -6.14 1.88 13.65
CA GLY A 41 -4.84 1.79 14.34
C GLY A 41 -4.94 1.92 15.85
N VAL A 42 -5.81 2.80 16.37
CA VAL A 42 -5.99 2.97 17.83
C VAL A 42 -6.34 1.64 18.51
N GLY A 43 -7.18 0.81 17.89
CA GLY A 43 -7.56 -0.50 18.42
C GLY A 43 -6.46 -1.57 18.32
N CYS A 44 -5.38 -1.31 17.59
CA CYS A 44 -4.24 -2.21 17.42
C CYS A 44 -3.06 -1.86 18.33
N LEU A 45 -2.96 -0.60 18.79
CA LEU A 45 -1.88 -0.13 19.69
C LEU A 45 -1.87 -0.90 21.02
N ALA A 46 -3.03 -1.31 21.53
CA ALA A 46 -3.12 -2.09 22.77
C ALA A 46 -2.55 -3.51 22.64
N LYS A 47 -2.39 -4.04 21.42
CA LYS A 47 -1.95 -5.43 21.16
C LYS A 47 -0.50 -5.53 20.71
N HIS A 48 0.08 -4.44 20.24
CA HIS A 48 1.40 -4.42 19.62
C HIS A 48 2.22 -3.27 20.19
N ASN A 49 3.41 -3.59 20.72
CA ASN A 49 4.32 -2.58 21.22
C ASN A 49 5.05 -1.94 20.02
N VAL A 50 4.49 -0.85 19.49
CA VAL A 50 5.06 -0.10 18.38
C VAL A 50 5.58 1.25 18.84
N SER A 51 6.70 1.67 18.27
CA SER A 51 7.28 2.97 18.56
C SER A 51 6.49 4.10 17.87
N PHE A 52 6.60 5.32 18.40
CA PHE A 52 6.08 6.50 17.71
C PHE A 52 6.71 6.71 16.32
N GLU A 53 7.95 6.25 16.13
CA GLU A 53 8.65 6.32 14.84
C GLU A 53 8.00 5.39 13.81
N ASP A 54 7.60 4.18 14.22
CA ASP A 54 6.90 3.22 13.36
C ASP A 54 5.50 3.74 12.98
N ILE A 55 4.79 4.36 13.93
CA ILE A 55 3.49 4.99 13.67
C ILE A 55 3.65 6.12 12.64
N ARG A 56 4.68 6.97 12.81
CA ARG A 56 4.97 8.08 11.89
C ARG A 56 5.39 7.58 10.51
N ALA A 57 6.18 6.49 10.44
CA ALA A 57 6.54 5.85 9.19
C ALA A 57 5.28 5.43 8.42
N LEU A 58 4.35 4.74 9.08
CA LEU A 58 3.08 4.33 8.48
C LEU A 58 2.19 5.51 8.07
N GLN A 59 2.11 6.57 8.87
CA GLN A 59 1.38 7.81 8.50
C GLN A 59 1.95 8.48 7.25
N ASN A 60 3.26 8.32 7.03
CA ASN A 60 3.98 8.80 5.85
C ASN A 60 4.04 7.75 4.73
N PHE A 61 3.27 6.65 4.83
CA PHE A 61 3.23 5.56 3.84
C PHE A 61 4.57 4.84 3.66
N ASN A 62 5.42 4.85 4.68
CA ASN A 62 6.68 4.12 4.72
C ASN A 62 6.55 2.84 5.54
N MET A 63 7.30 1.82 5.15
CA MET A 63 7.39 0.58 5.92
C MET A 63 8.09 0.84 7.25
N PRO A 64 7.46 0.49 8.39
CA PRO A 64 8.09 0.67 9.69
C PRO A 64 9.21 -0.37 9.91
N LYS A 65 10.15 -0.06 10.81
CA LYS A 65 11.37 -0.86 11.01
C LYS A 65 11.35 -1.68 12.30
N GLY A 66 10.47 -1.34 13.24
CA GLY A 66 10.30 -2.07 14.49
C GLY A 66 9.87 -3.51 14.25
N LYS A 67 10.35 -4.42 15.10
CA LYS A 67 10.07 -5.87 15.02
C LYS A 67 8.56 -6.18 14.99
N ASP A 68 7.78 -5.46 15.78
CA ASP A 68 6.33 -5.67 15.89
C ASP A 68 5.51 -4.78 14.95
N ALA A 69 6.17 -3.89 14.21
CA ALA A 69 5.48 -2.92 13.37
C ALA A 69 4.79 -3.53 12.13
N PRO A 70 5.33 -4.58 11.46
CA PRO A 70 4.60 -5.33 10.45
C PRO A 70 3.32 -5.97 11.01
N CYS A 71 3.35 -6.49 12.25
CA CYS A 71 2.20 -7.08 12.90
C CYS A 71 1.11 -6.04 13.20
N PHE A 72 1.53 -4.85 13.66
CA PHE A 72 0.62 -3.72 13.85
C PHE A 72 -0.04 -3.28 12.54
N PHE A 73 0.74 -3.18 11.46
CA PHE A 73 0.21 -2.85 10.14
C PHE A 73 -0.79 -3.92 9.64
N ALA A 74 -0.48 -5.20 9.81
CA ALA A 74 -1.41 -6.29 9.50
C ALA A 74 -2.70 -6.20 10.34
N CYS A 75 -2.61 -5.83 11.62
CA CYS A 75 -3.79 -5.63 12.46
C CYS A 75 -4.71 -4.53 11.90
N ILE A 76 -4.14 -3.42 11.42
CA ILE A 76 -4.88 -2.32 10.78
C ILE A 76 -5.61 -2.83 9.53
N LEU A 77 -4.88 -3.49 8.62
CA LEU A 77 -5.45 -4.01 7.38
C LEU A 77 -6.57 -5.04 7.65
N LYS A 78 -6.41 -5.86 8.69
CA LYS A 78 -7.43 -6.84 9.11
C LYS A 78 -8.68 -6.15 9.65
N LYS A 79 -8.52 -5.08 10.45
CA LYS A 79 -9.65 -4.27 10.93
C LYS A 79 -10.36 -3.51 9.81
N ALA A 80 -9.61 -3.11 8.79
CA ALA A 80 -10.16 -2.53 7.55
C ALA A 80 -10.75 -3.59 6.60
N ASN A 81 -10.77 -4.87 7.00
CA ASN A 81 -11.26 -6.00 6.20
C ASN A 81 -10.53 -6.19 4.86
N MET A 82 -9.32 -5.64 4.73
CA MET A 82 -8.50 -5.71 3.51
C MET A 82 -7.67 -7.00 3.45
N ILE A 83 -7.44 -7.65 4.60
CA ILE A 83 -6.79 -8.96 4.66
C ILE A 83 -7.61 -9.95 5.49
N ASP A 84 -7.59 -11.22 5.09
CA ASP A 84 -8.25 -12.32 5.79
C ASP A 84 -7.39 -12.87 6.95
N SER A 85 -7.91 -13.89 7.66
CA SER A 85 -7.19 -14.54 8.76
C SER A 85 -5.93 -15.30 8.34
N LYS A 86 -5.76 -15.57 7.04
CA LYS A 86 -4.58 -16.21 6.44
C LYS A 86 -3.59 -15.19 5.89
N GLY A 87 -3.85 -13.89 6.07
CA GLY A 87 -3.03 -12.80 5.56
C GLY A 87 -3.16 -12.57 4.05
N LYS A 88 -4.21 -13.10 3.41
CA LYS A 88 -4.48 -12.83 2.00
C LYS A 88 -5.29 -11.56 1.85
N VAL A 89 -4.88 -10.74 0.89
CA VAL A 89 -5.57 -9.51 0.53
C VAL A 89 -6.89 -9.84 -0.19
N SER A 90 -7.98 -9.15 0.17
CA SER A 90 -9.23 -9.15 -0.61
C SER A 90 -9.16 -8.04 -1.67
N PRO A 91 -9.09 -8.38 -2.97
CA PRO A 91 -9.08 -7.39 -4.04
C PRO A 91 -10.31 -6.47 -4.00
N GLU A 92 -11.45 -7.01 -3.60
CA GLU A 92 -12.73 -6.29 -3.50
C GLU A 92 -12.66 -5.23 -2.40
N ALA A 93 -12.20 -5.60 -1.20
CA ALA A 93 -12.05 -4.66 -0.09
C ALA A 93 -11.02 -3.56 -0.40
N VAL A 94 -9.93 -3.90 -1.10
CA VAL A 94 -8.95 -2.92 -1.57
C VAL A 94 -9.60 -1.95 -2.57
N ALA A 95 -10.41 -2.45 -3.50
CA ALA A 95 -11.11 -1.61 -4.47
C ALA A 95 -12.10 -0.66 -3.79
N GLU A 96 -12.82 -1.10 -2.75
CA GLU A 96 -13.72 -0.23 -1.98
C GLU A 96 -12.97 0.91 -1.28
N VAL A 97 -11.83 0.60 -0.65
CA VAL A 97 -10.99 1.65 -0.04
C VAL A 97 -10.46 2.62 -1.10
N ALA A 98 -10.05 2.12 -2.28
CA ALA A 98 -9.58 2.96 -3.37
C ALA A 98 -10.67 3.93 -3.86
N LYS A 99 -11.93 3.49 -3.98
CA LYS A 99 -13.08 4.33 -4.36
C LYS A 99 -13.38 5.45 -3.36
N MET A 100 -12.96 5.33 -2.10
CA MET A 100 -13.12 6.41 -1.12
C MET A 100 -12.06 7.51 -1.27
N LEU A 101 -10.95 7.20 -1.95
CA LEU A 101 -9.82 8.10 -2.12
C LEU A 101 -9.95 8.96 -3.38
N PHE A 102 -10.34 8.34 -4.49
CA PHE A 102 -10.47 8.93 -5.83
C PHE A 102 -11.93 9.23 -6.17
#